data_AF-A0A563F1K1-F1
#
_entry.id   AF-A0A563F1K1-F1
#
_cell.length_a   1.000
_cell.length_b   1.000
_cell.length_c   1.000
_cell.angle_alpha   90.00
_cell.angle_beta   90.00
_cell.angle_gamma   90.00
#
_symmetry.space_group_name_H-M   'P 1'
#
loop_
_entity.id
_entity.type
_entity.pdbx_description
1 polymer ?
#
loop_
_entity_poly.entity_id
_entity_poly.type
_entity_poly.pdbx_seq_one_letter_code
_entity_poly.pdbx_strand_id
1 'polypeptide(L)' 'MFVGTAGADEFFGANGNDWADGEEGTDTLNGGPGFDVGDGGAGPADRCDARFESLSSCEVIF' A
#
# COMPACT_ATOMS: atom_id res chain seq x y z
N MET A 1 6.11 6.00 6.84
CA MET A 1 5.28 5.01 7.57
C MET A 1 3.87 5.55 7.65
N PHE A 2 2.93 4.82 7.05
CA PHE A 2 1.50 5.04 7.00
C PHE A 2 0.81 3.79 7.54
N VAL A 3 -0.28 3.98 8.28
CA VAL A 3 -1.17 2.93 8.76
C VAL A 3 -2.60 3.40 8.51
N GLY A 4 -3.37 2.59 7.79
CA GLY A 4 -4.76 2.82 7.44
C GLY A 4 -5.72 2.59 8.60
N THR A 5 -6.96 2.33 8.24
CA THR A 5 -8.10 2.18 9.14
C THR A 5 -8.86 0.89 8.81
N ALA A 6 -10.07 0.71 9.36
CA ALA A 6 -10.96 -0.38 8.94
C ALA A 6 -11.82 0.00 7.71
N GLY A 7 -11.42 1.05 6.99
CA GLY A 7 -12.12 1.59 5.83
C GLY A 7 -11.23 1.56 4.59
N ALA A 8 -11.76 2.03 3.46
CA ALA A 8 -10.94 2.18 2.26
C ALA A 8 -9.99 3.36 2.42
N ASP A 9 -8.69 3.09 2.41
CA ASP A 9 -7.62 4.07 2.58
C ASP A 9 -6.85 4.31 1.28
N GLU A 10 -6.38 5.54 1.11
CA GLU A 10 -5.54 5.93 -0.02
C GLU A 10 -4.20 6.46 0.51
N PHE A 11 -3.11 5.81 0.12
CA PHE A 11 -1.75 6.23 0.45
C PHE A 11 -0.97 6.57 -0.82
N PHE A 12 -0.32 7.74 -0.80
CA PHE A 12 0.63 8.16 -1.81
C PHE A 12 1.93 8.61 -1.13
N GLY A 13 2.94 7.75 -1.20
CA GLY A 13 4.30 8.01 -0.78
C GLY A 13 5.01 8.98 -1.71
N ALA A 14 6.13 9.50 -1.21
CA ALA A 14 6.93 10.51 -1.90
C ALA A 14 8.23 9.88 -2.40
N ASN A 15 9.25 10.71 -2.66
CA ASN A 15 10.59 10.15 -2.82
C ASN A 15 11.10 9.66 -1.47
N GLY A 16 11.62 8.44 -1.41
CA GLY A 16 12.22 7.89 -0.20
C GLY A 16 11.86 6.43 0.00
N ASN A 17 12.13 5.93 1.21
CA ASN A 17 11.76 4.58 1.57
C ASN A 17 10.49 4.65 2.43
N ASP A 18 9.35 4.40 1.80
CA ASP A 18 8.06 4.47 2.45
C ASP A 18 7.60 3.09 2.95
N TRP A 19 6.77 3.11 3.99
CA TRP A 19 6.11 1.91 4.50
C TRP A 19 4.63 2.24 4.62
N ALA A 20 3.76 1.45 4.01
CA ALA A 20 2.31 1.55 4.11
C ALA A 20 1.70 0.24 4.61
N ASP A 21 0.70 0.34 5.49
CA ASP A 21 -0.17 -0.74 5.93
C ASP A 21 -1.63 -0.29 5.73
N GLY A 22 -2.39 -1.03 4.94
CA GLY A 22 -3.79 -0.75 4.58
C GLY A 22 -4.79 -1.09 5.68
N GLU A 23 -4.44 -2.01 6.59
CA GLU A 23 -5.36 -2.55 7.60
C GLU A 23 -6.61 -3.21 6.97
N GLU A 24 -7.83 -2.94 7.44
CA GLU A 24 -9.05 -3.59 6.92
C GLU A 24 -9.68 -2.69 5.86
N GLY A 25 -9.96 -3.17 4.65
CA GLY A 25 -10.54 -2.25 3.68
C GLY A 25 -10.41 -2.65 2.23
N THR A 26 -10.48 -1.68 1.36
CA THR A 26 -10.17 -1.84 -0.07
C THR A 26 -9.25 -0.68 -0.36
N ASP A 27 -7.97 -0.94 -0.20
CA ASP A 27 -7.00 0.13 -0.10
C ASP A 27 -6.36 0.43 -1.43
N THR A 28 -5.84 1.63 -1.58
CA THR A 28 -5.00 2.00 -2.73
C THR A 28 -3.69 2.56 -2.23
N LEU A 29 -2.62 1.80 -2.38
CA LEU A 29 -1.29 2.13 -1.88
C LEU A 29 -0.37 2.45 -3.04
N ASN A 30 0.33 3.58 -2.99
CA ASN A 30 1.40 3.95 -3.91
C ASN A 30 2.64 4.35 -3.11
N GLY A 31 3.76 3.66 -3.31
CA GLY A 31 5.01 3.92 -2.58
C GLY A 31 5.72 5.19 -3.04
N GLY A 32 5.52 5.60 -4.30
CA GLY A 32 6.33 6.63 -4.91
C GLY A 32 7.69 6.08 -5.38
N PRO A 33 8.70 6.95 -5.55
CA PRO A 33 10.05 6.51 -5.92
C PRO A 33 10.94 6.23 -4.69
N GLY A 34 11.53 5.04 -4.64
CA GLY A 34 12.56 4.66 -3.66
C GLY A 34 12.31 3.22 -3.22
N PHE A 35 12.81 2.81 -2.04
CA PHE A 35 12.60 1.44 -1.55
C PHE A 35 11.41 1.38 -0.60
N ASP A 36 10.29 0.90 -1.10
CA ASP A 36 9.01 0.95 -0.42
C ASP A 36 8.53 -0.45 0.01
N VAL A 37 7.81 -0.48 1.13
CA VAL A 37 7.15 -1.69 1.66
C VAL A 37 5.65 -1.41 1.83
N GLY A 38 4.81 -2.24 1.24
CA GLY A 38 3.35 -2.14 1.34
C GLY A 38 2.73 -3.42 1.87
N ASP A 39 1.84 -3.31 2.84
CA ASP A 39 0.89 -4.36 3.23
C ASP A 39 -0.52 -3.87 2.92
N GLY A 40 -1.27 -4.60 2.09
CA GLY A 40 -2.68 -4.29 1.81
C GLY A 40 -3.60 -4.63 2.98
N GLY A 41 -3.12 -5.40 3.96
CA GLY A 41 -3.91 -5.78 5.11
C GLY A 41 -5.05 -6.75 4.78
N ALA A 42 -6.12 -6.70 5.56
CA ALA A 42 -7.30 -7.55 5.43
C ALA A 42 -8.38 -6.87 4.57
N GLY A 43 -8.27 -7.00 3.26
CA GLY A 43 -9.25 -6.45 2.32
C GLY A 43 -9.66 -7.44 1.24
N PRO A 44 -10.90 -7.35 0.70
CA PRO A 44 -11.26 -8.16 -0.45
C PRO A 44 -10.59 -7.69 -1.76
N ALA A 45 -10.04 -6.47 -1.81
CA ALA A 45 -9.49 -5.90 -3.05
C ALA A 45 -8.56 -4.70 -2.80
N ASP A 46 -7.32 -4.96 -2.40
CA ASP A 46 -6.32 -3.92 -2.16
C ASP A 46 -5.48 -3.69 -3.41
N ARG A 47 -5.26 -2.44 -3.80
CA ARG A 47 -4.60 -2.03 -5.02
C ARG A 47 -3.27 -1.38 -4.71
N CYS A 48 -2.19 -2.06 -5.04
CA CYS A 48 -0.86 -1.57 -4.71
C CYS A 48 -0.06 -1.35 -5.99
N ASP A 49 0.66 -0.22 -6.05
CA ASP A 49 1.54 0.10 -7.17
C ASP A 49 2.69 -0.91 -7.24
N ALA A 50 3.00 -1.40 -8.44
CA ALA A 50 4.11 -2.33 -8.66
C ALA A 50 5.50 -1.77 -8.31
N ARG A 51 5.60 -0.46 -8.01
CA ARG A 51 6.82 0.20 -7.53
C ARG A 51 7.19 -0.16 -6.09
N PHE A 52 6.29 -0.76 -5.30
CA PHE A 52 6.68 -1.31 -4.02
C PHE A 52 7.59 -2.54 -4.19
N GLU A 53 8.75 -2.52 -3.55
CA GLU A 53 9.72 -3.61 -3.60
C GLU A 53 9.33 -4.81 -2.74
N SER A 54 8.51 -4.60 -1.71
CA SER A 54 7.94 -5.66 -0.89
C SER A 54 6.45 -5.42 -0.71
N LEU A 55 5.63 -6.37 -1.19
CA LEU A 55 4.18 -6.34 -1.09
C LEU A 55 3.64 -7.58 -0.39
N SER A 56 2.73 -7.39 0.55
CA SER A 56 1.89 -8.45 1.14
C SER A 56 0.41 -8.09 1.04
N SER A 57 -0.45 -9.10 0.91
CA SER A 57 -1.92 -8.96 0.87
C SER A 57 -2.45 -7.91 -0.11
N CYS A 58 -1.73 -7.64 -1.20
CA CYS A 58 -2.05 -6.64 -2.21
C CYS A 58 -2.31 -7.27 -3.58
N GLU A 59 -3.27 -6.72 -4.34
CA GLU A 59 -3.41 -6.90 -5.78
C GLU A 59 -2.56 -5.85 -6.52
N VAL A 60 -1.53 -6.31 -7.23
CA VAL A 60 -0.65 -5.43 -7.99
C VAL A 60 -1.32 -5.05 -9.30
N ILE A 61 -1.56 -3.75 -9.49
CA ILE A 61 -2.05 -3.21 -10.75
C ILE A 61 -0.86 -2.82 -11.64
N PHE A 62 -0.85 -3.33 -12.88
CA PHE A 62 0.17 -3.05 -13.90
C PHE A 62 0.02 -1.67 -14.54
#